data_AF-A0A834ZEX6-F1
#
_entry.id   AF-A0A834ZEX6-F1
#
_cell.length_a   1.000
_cell.length_b   1.000
_cell.length_c   1.000
_cell.angle_alpha   90.00
_cell.angle_beta   90.00
_cell.angle_gamma   90.00
#
_symmetry.space_group_name_H-M   'P 1'
#
loop_
_entity.id
_entity.type
_entity.pdbx_description
1 polymer ?
#
loop_
_entity_poly.entity_id
_entity_poly.type
_entity_poly.pdbx_seq_one_letter_code
_entity_poly.pdbx_strand_id
1 'polypeptide(L)'
;MTFTLNAAEELGIPEVLLCMTSACGFMCYVQYPYLIEKGLVPLKDASYLTNGYLDTVVDWVPRMKDIRLRDFPSFIRTTDPNDIMLNAALGEIERNHKASAIIFHTFEELKRDVLDAISPMFPPIYDIGPLQLFDNQISDNGLNSIESNPWEYEPGCLEWLNSKEPNSVV
;
A
#
# COMPACT_ATOMS: atom_id res chain seq x y z
N MET A 1 -7.17 -2.49 -7.84
CA MET A 1 -6.91 -3.62 -8.78
C MET A 1 -6.81 -3.01 -10.16
N THR A 2 -5.71 -3.21 -10.88
CA THR A 2 -5.45 -2.47 -12.13
C THR A 2 -6.00 -3.15 -13.40
N PHE A 3 -6.65 -4.32 -13.30
CA PHE A 3 -7.24 -4.98 -14.48
C PHE A 3 -8.35 -4.15 -15.15
N THR A 4 -9.02 -3.29 -14.38
CA THR A 4 -10.07 -2.38 -14.84
C THR A 4 -9.55 -1.35 -15.84
N LEU A 5 -8.26 -0.99 -15.78
CA LEU A 5 -7.65 -0.01 -16.67
C LEU A 5 -7.76 -0.40 -18.15
N ASN A 6 -7.66 -1.69 -18.46
CA ASN A 6 -7.85 -2.16 -19.83
C ASN A 6 -9.31 -1.96 -20.28
N ALA A 7 -10.28 -2.21 -19.40
CA ALA A 7 -11.69 -1.96 -19.70
C ALA A 7 -11.98 -0.46 -19.86
N ALA A 8 -11.37 0.38 -19.02
CA ALA A 8 -11.48 1.83 -19.13
C ALA A 8 -10.88 2.35 -20.46
N GLU A 9 -9.72 1.81 -20.85
CA GLU A 9 -9.06 2.09 -22.13
C GLU A 9 -9.95 1.68 -23.32
N GLU A 10 -10.51 0.46 -23.31
CA GLU A 10 -11.44 -0.03 -24.35
C GLU A 10 -12.71 0.81 -24.48
N LEU A 11 -13.22 1.32 -23.36
CA LEU A 11 -14.43 2.15 -23.31
C LEU A 11 -14.14 3.64 -23.52
N GLY A 12 -12.86 4.05 -23.59
CA GLY A 12 -12.45 5.44 -23.74
C GLY A 12 -12.83 6.33 -22.55
N ILE A 13 -12.88 5.76 -21.33
CA ILE A 13 -13.24 6.49 -20.11
C ILE A 13 -12.01 6.68 -19.20
N PRO A 14 -11.93 7.81 -18.46
CA PRO A 14 -10.87 7.98 -17.47
C PRO A 14 -11.09 7.06 -16.27
N GLU A 15 -10.01 6.45 -15.79
CA GLU A 15 -10.02 5.66 -14.56
C GLU A 15 -9.05 6.26 -13.54
N VAL A 16 -9.54 6.45 -12.32
CA VAL A 16 -8.77 6.88 -11.16
C VAL A 16 -8.59 5.69 -10.23
N LEU A 17 -7.34 5.38 -9.89
CA LEU A 17 -7.03 4.27 -9.00
C LEU A 17 -7.06 4.72 -7.55
N LEU A 18 -7.73 3.95 -6.69
CA LEU A 18 -7.59 4.08 -5.24
C LEU A 18 -6.51 3.14 -4.73
N CYS A 19 -5.41 3.72 -4.26
CA CYS A 19 -4.30 3.03 -3.63
C CYS A 19 -4.55 2.86 -2.14
N MET A 20 -4.85 1.61 -1.75
CA MET A 20 -5.08 1.24 -0.34
C MET A 20 -3.79 1.04 0.46
N THR A 21 -2.64 1.00 -0.21
CA THR A 21 -1.34 0.93 0.47
C THR A 21 -0.86 2.33 0.83
N SER A 22 -0.09 2.45 1.92
CA SER A 22 0.57 3.70 2.24
C SER A 22 1.56 4.12 1.14
N ALA A 23 1.86 5.42 1.04
CA ALA A 23 2.84 5.93 0.07
C ALA A 23 4.21 5.24 0.20
N CYS A 24 4.66 4.96 1.42
CA CYS A 24 5.92 4.22 1.63
C CYS A 24 5.84 2.76 1.19
N GLY A 25 4.71 2.08 1.42
CA GLY A 25 4.48 0.73 0.92
C GLY A 25 4.48 0.69 -0.61
N PHE A 26 3.84 1.68 -1.24
CA PHE A 26 3.84 1.84 -2.69
C PHE A 26 5.24 2.09 -3.24
N MET A 27 6.02 2.99 -2.62
CA MET A 27 7.42 3.21 -2.98
C MET A 27 8.23 1.91 -2.93
N CYS A 28 8.04 1.05 -1.91
CA CYS A 28 8.71 -0.24 -1.86
C CYS A 28 8.38 -1.15 -3.07
N TYR A 29 7.12 -1.16 -3.54
CA TYR A 29 6.75 -1.90 -4.75
C TYR A 29 7.41 -1.32 -6.01
N VAL A 30 7.52 0.01 -6.12
CA VAL A 30 8.26 0.69 -7.22
C VAL A 30 9.72 0.22 -7.29
N GLN A 31 10.30 -0.17 -6.15
CA GLN A 31 11.69 -0.63 -6.09
C GLN A 31 11.88 -2.11 -6.47
N TYR A 32 10.82 -2.91 -6.66
CA TYR A 32 10.93 -4.34 -6.96
C TYR A 32 11.77 -4.66 -8.21
N PRO A 33 11.61 -3.96 -9.35
CA PRO A 33 12.45 -4.19 -10.52
C PRO A 33 13.94 -4.04 -10.22
N TYR A 34 14.32 -3.05 -9.42
CA TYR A 34 15.71 -2.80 -9.03
C TYR A 34 16.26 -3.86 -8.07
N LEU A 35 15.41 -4.41 -7.18
CA LEU A 35 15.80 -5.54 -6.32
C LEU A 35 16.12 -6.78 -7.16
N ILE A 36 15.35 -7.02 -8.22
CA ILE A 36 15.56 -8.13 -9.16
C ILE A 36 16.82 -7.87 -10.01
N GLU A 37 16.97 -6.67 -10.56
CA GLU A 37 18.15 -6.29 -11.35
C GLU A 37 19.45 -6.45 -10.57
N LYS A 38 19.43 -6.12 -9.27
CA LYS A 38 20.58 -6.28 -8.37
C LYS A 38 20.76 -7.70 -7.83
N GLY A 39 19.91 -8.64 -8.22
CA GLY A 39 19.97 -10.04 -7.79
C GLY A 39 19.71 -10.25 -6.29
N LEU A 40 18.97 -9.35 -5.65
CA LEU A 40 18.54 -9.50 -4.26
C LEU A 40 17.27 -10.33 -4.13
N VAL A 41 16.46 -10.38 -5.18
CA VAL A 41 15.20 -11.13 -5.28
C VAL A 41 15.16 -11.84 -6.64
N PRO A 42 14.66 -13.09 -6.72
CA PRO A 42 14.26 -13.95 -5.60
C PRO A 42 15.44 -14.35 -4.71
N LEU A 43 15.12 -14.79 -3.50
CA LEU A 43 16.08 -15.32 -2.54
C LEU A 43 16.70 -16.61 -3.08
N LYS A 44 17.96 -16.87 -2.71
CA LYS A 44 18.67 -18.06 -3.16
C LYS A 44 18.07 -19.36 -2.61
N ASP A 45 17.70 -19.34 -1.33
CA ASP A 45 17.07 -20.45 -0.62
C ASP A 45 16.39 -19.97 0.67
N ALA A 46 15.65 -20.86 1.34
CA ALA A 46 14.88 -20.54 2.54
C ALA A 46 15.73 -20.07 3.74
N SER A 47 17.05 -20.33 3.78
CA SER A 47 17.91 -19.87 4.87
C SER A 47 17.98 -18.34 4.94
N TYR A 48 17.72 -17.65 3.83
CA TYR A 48 17.72 -16.19 3.74
C TYR A 48 16.63 -15.54 4.61
N LEU A 49 15.61 -16.30 5.03
CA LEU A 49 14.57 -15.83 5.92
C LEU A 49 15.03 -15.72 7.39
N THR A 50 16.10 -16.41 7.78
CA THR A 50 16.55 -16.51 9.18
C THR A 50 18.02 -16.21 9.39
N ASN A 51 18.84 -16.17 8.33
CA ASN A 51 20.29 -15.96 8.41
C ASN A 51 20.72 -14.48 8.50
N GLY A 52 19.78 -13.55 8.71
CA GLY A 52 20.02 -12.11 8.75
C GLY A 52 20.11 -11.43 7.38
N TYR A 53 19.95 -12.14 6.27
CA TYR A 53 19.99 -11.53 4.93
C TYR A 53 18.93 -10.44 4.76
N LEU A 54 17.74 -10.61 5.35
CA LEU A 54 16.69 -9.59 5.28
C LEU A 54 17.03 -8.29 6.04
N ASP A 55 18.12 -8.26 6.81
CA ASP A 55 18.66 -7.04 7.43
C ASP A 55 19.53 -6.21 6.47
N THR A 56 19.72 -6.67 5.22
CA THR A 56 20.42 -5.91 4.18
C THR A 56 19.71 -4.57 3.94
N VAL A 57 20.46 -3.48 4.11
CA VAL A 57 20.00 -2.11 3.86
C VAL A 57 19.86 -1.86 2.37
N VAL A 58 18.76 -1.23 1.98
CA VAL A 58 18.46 -0.77 0.63
C VAL A 58 18.58 0.76 0.61
N ASP A 59 19.76 1.26 0.26
CA ASP A 59 20.14 2.68 0.43
C ASP A 59 19.71 3.59 -0.73
N TRP A 60 19.13 3.03 -1.80
CA TRP A 60 18.67 3.78 -2.97
C TRP A 60 17.18 4.12 -2.96
N VAL A 61 16.42 3.69 -1.95
CA VAL A 61 14.98 4.00 -1.91
C VAL A 61 14.78 5.50 -1.64
N PRO A 62 14.13 6.24 -2.55
CA PRO A 62 13.95 7.67 -2.37
C PRO A 62 13.22 7.98 -1.07
N ARG A 63 13.81 8.88 -0.26
CA ARG A 63 13.21 9.42 0.99
C ARG A 63 12.92 8.37 2.08
N MET A 64 13.45 7.16 1.93
CA MET A 64 13.28 6.06 2.90
C MET A 64 14.65 5.54 3.33
N LYS A 65 15.33 6.30 4.20
CA LYS A 65 16.66 5.95 4.71
C LYS A 65 16.60 4.72 5.63
N ASP A 66 17.69 3.95 5.63
CA ASP A 66 17.91 2.80 6.52
C ASP A 66 16.86 1.69 6.40
N ILE A 67 16.06 1.70 5.32
CA ILE A 67 15.12 0.63 5.05
C ILE A 67 15.88 -0.65 4.69
N ARG A 68 15.44 -1.78 5.23
CA ARG A 68 16.02 -3.10 4.95
C ARG A 68 15.07 -3.95 4.14
N LEU A 69 15.57 -5.01 3.51
CA LEU A 69 14.72 -5.97 2.79
C LEU A 69 13.54 -6.49 3.62
N ARG A 70 13.71 -6.69 4.94
CA ARG A 70 12.61 -7.12 5.83
C ARG A 70 11.46 -6.13 5.92
N ASP A 71 11.72 -4.84 5.69
CA ASP A 71 10.78 -3.74 5.81
C ASP A 71 9.96 -3.55 4.51
N PHE A 72 10.32 -4.24 3.43
CA PHE A 72 9.53 -4.30 2.19
C PHE A 72 8.31 -5.22 2.34
N PRO A 73 7.27 -5.07 1.50
CA PRO A 73 6.17 -6.01 1.47
C PRO A 73 6.67 -7.43 1.23
N SER A 74 6.04 -8.40 1.89
CA SER A 74 6.59 -9.76 2.02
C SER A 74 6.66 -10.56 0.71
N PHE A 75 6.13 -10.04 -0.40
CA PHE A 75 6.16 -10.70 -1.71
C PHE A 75 7.57 -10.89 -2.26
N ILE A 76 8.57 -10.13 -1.76
CA ILE A 76 9.98 -10.37 -2.12
C ILE A 76 10.60 -11.57 -1.39
N ARG A 77 9.92 -12.13 -0.38
CA ARG A 77 10.42 -13.23 0.46
C ARG A 77 10.15 -14.59 -0.19
N THR A 78 10.53 -14.72 -1.44
CA THR A 78 10.30 -15.91 -2.27
C THR A 78 11.60 -16.40 -2.88
N THR A 79 11.72 -17.72 -3.07
CA THR A 79 12.82 -18.35 -3.82
C THR A 79 12.43 -18.69 -5.26
N ASP A 80 11.15 -18.51 -5.61
CA ASP A 80 10.63 -18.80 -6.94
C ASP A 80 10.74 -17.56 -7.84
N PRO A 81 11.51 -17.60 -8.94
CA PRO A 81 11.54 -16.49 -9.89
C PRO A 81 10.19 -16.24 -10.59
N ASN A 82 9.27 -17.21 -10.55
CA ASN A 82 7.92 -17.09 -11.10
C ASN A 82 6.84 -16.90 -10.03
N ASP A 83 7.21 -16.49 -8.82
CA ASP A 83 6.28 -16.26 -7.72
C ASP A 83 5.10 -15.38 -8.13
N ILE A 84 3.89 -15.87 -7.88
CA ILE A 84 2.65 -15.23 -8.35
C ILE A 84 2.48 -13.84 -7.73
N MET A 85 2.81 -13.66 -6.46
CA MET A 85 2.60 -12.40 -5.77
C MET A 85 3.66 -11.37 -6.15
N LEU A 86 4.91 -11.80 -6.34
CA LEU A 86 5.98 -10.95 -6.87
C LEU A 86 5.62 -10.45 -8.27
N ASN A 87 5.23 -11.35 -9.16
CA ASN A 87 4.85 -11.02 -10.54
C ASN A 87 3.58 -10.16 -10.62
N ALA A 88 2.59 -10.44 -9.76
CA ALA A 88 1.39 -9.62 -9.66
C ALA A 88 1.75 -8.18 -9.24
N ALA A 89 2.60 -8.00 -8.23
CA ALA A 89 3.02 -6.68 -7.77
C ALA A 89 3.78 -5.89 -8.85
N LEU A 90 4.69 -6.53 -9.59
CA LEU A 90 5.37 -5.91 -10.74
C LEU A 90 4.37 -5.44 -11.80
N GLY A 91 3.41 -6.32 -12.17
CA GLY A 91 2.38 -5.98 -13.14
C GLY A 91 1.43 -4.88 -12.67
N GLU A 92 1.09 -4.82 -11.37
CA GLU A 92 0.30 -3.71 -10.83
C GLU A 92 1.07 -2.39 -10.98
N ILE A 93 2.36 -2.34 -10.63
CA ILE A 93 3.17 -1.12 -10.74
C ILE A 93 3.27 -0.65 -12.18
N GLU A 94 3.54 -1.56 -13.12
CA GLU A 94 3.58 -1.22 -14.55
C GLU A 94 2.24 -0.65 -15.05
N ARG A 95 1.12 -1.24 -14.62
CA ARG A 95 -0.21 -0.78 -15.04
C ARG A 95 -0.62 0.54 -14.41
N ASN A 96 -0.14 0.90 -13.22
CA ASN A 96 -0.45 2.19 -12.57
C ASN A 96 -0.11 3.40 -13.44
N HIS A 97 0.86 3.29 -14.36
CA HIS A 97 1.19 4.36 -15.31
C HIS A 97 0.06 4.70 -16.30
N LYS A 98 -0.90 3.80 -16.51
CA LYS A 98 -2.05 4.02 -17.42
C LYS A 98 -3.21 4.76 -16.76
N ALA A 99 -3.20 4.93 -15.45
CA ALA A 99 -4.29 5.59 -14.74
C ALA A 99 -4.39 7.08 -15.12
N SER A 100 -5.59 7.64 -15.05
CA SER A 100 -5.76 9.10 -15.19
C SER A 100 -5.27 9.85 -13.95
N ALA A 101 -5.37 9.22 -12.78
CA ALA A 101 -4.83 9.68 -11.51
C ALA A 101 -4.74 8.53 -10.50
N ILE A 102 -3.96 8.73 -9.44
CA ILE A 102 -3.86 7.80 -8.31
C ILE A 102 -4.22 8.54 -7.01
N ILE A 103 -5.19 8.02 -6.27
CA ILE A 103 -5.56 8.52 -4.95
C ILE A 103 -4.90 7.63 -3.90
N PHE A 104 -4.12 8.20 -2.99
CA PHE A 104 -3.65 7.51 -1.79
C PHE A 104 -4.57 7.80 -0.62
N HIS A 105 -4.97 6.75 0.09
CA HIS A 105 -5.68 6.86 1.36
C HIS A 105 -4.71 7.33 2.47
N THR A 106 -4.31 8.59 2.43
CA THR A 106 -3.38 9.22 3.36
C THR A 106 -3.61 10.73 3.40
N PHE A 107 -2.90 11.44 4.26
CA PHE A 107 -2.91 12.91 4.32
C PHE A 107 -1.48 13.45 4.18
N GLU A 108 -1.35 14.61 3.53
CA GLU A 108 -0.08 15.21 3.07
C GLU A 108 0.98 15.24 4.18
N GLU A 109 0.62 15.70 5.38
CA GLU A 109 1.55 15.89 6.48
C GLU A 109 2.20 14.60 6.97
N LEU A 110 1.57 13.44 6.76
CA LEU A 110 2.10 12.17 7.23
C LEU A 110 3.25 11.66 6.36
N LYS A 111 3.27 11.97 5.05
CA LYS A 111 4.17 11.34 4.06
C LYS A 111 4.58 12.23 2.87
N ARG A 112 4.55 13.55 3.01
CA ARG A 112 4.90 14.51 1.93
C ARG A 112 6.19 14.16 1.18
N ASP A 113 7.29 13.93 1.89
CA ASP A 113 8.58 13.60 1.27
C ASP A 113 8.50 12.40 0.31
N VAL A 114 7.78 11.34 0.69
CA VAL A 114 7.64 10.14 -0.13
C VAL A 114 6.72 10.41 -1.31
N LEU A 115 5.61 11.12 -1.11
CA LEU A 115 4.70 11.51 -2.19
C LEU A 115 5.40 12.38 -3.23
N ASP A 116 6.23 13.33 -2.81
CA ASP A 116 7.07 14.16 -3.70
C ASP A 116 8.03 13.32 -4.54
N ALA A 117 8.52 12.21 -3.99
CA ALA A 117 9.38 11.28 -4.72
C ALA A 117 8.61 10.39 -5.71
N ILE A 118 7.34 10.05 -5.42
CA ILE A 118 6.49 9.23 -6.31
C ILE A 118 5.88 10.08 -7.42
N SER A 119 5.51 11.33 -7.14
CA SER A 119 4.84 12.26 -8.06
C SER A 119 5.47 12.32 -9.47
N PRO A 120 6.80 12.44 -9.65
CA PRO A 120 7.39 12.49 -10.99
C PRO A 120 7.39 11.14 -11.74
N MET A 121 7.08 10.02 -11.06
CA MET A 121 7.13 8.67 -11.65
C MET A 121 5.77 8.22 -12.22
N PHE A 122 4.66 8.84 -11.80
CA PHE A 122 3.31 8.37 -12.07
C PHE A 122 2.40 9.50 -12.58
N PRO A 123 1.19 9.17 -13.07
CA PRO A 123 0.13 10.16 -13.31
C PRO A 123 -0.18 11.00 -12.05
N PRO A 124 -0.96 12.08 -12.16
CA PRO A 124 -1.30 12.94 -11.03
C PRO A 124 -1.73 12.15 -9.79
N ILE A 125 -1.08 12.48 -8.66
CA ILE A 125 -1.29 11.81 -7.38
C ILE A 125 -2.05 12.75 -6.45
N TYR A 126 -3.04 12.21 -5.76
CA TYR A 126 -3.82 12.92 -4.76
C TYR A 126 -3.81 12.14 -3.45
N ASP A 127 -3.62 12.84 -2.34
CA ASP A 127 -3.77 12.30 -1.00
C ASP A 127 -5.17 12.65 -0.48
N ILE A 128 -6.00 11.63 -0.29
CA ILE A 128 -7.36 11.78 0.23
C ILE A 128 -7.55 10.80 1.37
N GLY A 129 -7.38 11.29 2.59
CA GLY A 129 -7.51 10.46 3.77
C GLY A 129 -7.13 11.19 5.07
N PRO A 130 -7.21 10.49 6.21
CA PRO A 130 -7.85 9.19 6.39
C PRO A 130 -9.36 9.33 6.19
N LEU A 131 -9.98 8.47 5.38
CA LEU A 131 -11.40 8.63 5.01
C LEU A 131 -12.34 8.60 6.23
N GLN A 132 -11.93 7.94 7.31
CA GLN A 132 -12.68 7.88 8.56
C GLN A 132 -12.87 9.26 9.20
N LEU A 133 -11.97 10.22 8.94
CA LEU A 133 -12.10 11.59 9.47
C LEU A 133 -13.11 12.44 8.70
N PHE A 134 -13.51 12.00 7.50
CA PHE A 134 -14.53 12.69 6.70
C PHE A 134 -15.95 12.20 7.01
N ASP A 135 -16.12 11.05 7.67
CA ASP A 135 -17.44 10.44 7.92
C ASP A 135 -18.38 11.39 8.69
N ASN A 136 -17.88 12.01 9.76
CA ASN A 136 -18.62 12.99 10.56
C ASN A 136 -18.95 14.31 9.83
N GLN A 137 -18.41 14.51 8.62
CA GLN A 137 -18.63 15.71 7.81
C GLN A 137 -19.66 15.49 6.70
N ILE A 138 -20.12 14.24 6.52
CA ILE A 138 -21.12 13.89 5.51
C ILE A 138 -22.51 14.04 6.13
N SER A 139 -23.25 15.07 5.73
CA SER A 139 -24.60 15.37 6.23
C SER A 139 -25.72 14.58 5.54
N ASP A 140 -25.39 13.51 4.80
CA ASP A 140 -26.38 12.69 4.09
C ASP A 140 -26.87 11.52 4.93
N ASN A 141 -28.04 11.70 5.54
CA ASN A 141 -28.70 10.68 6.35
C ASN A 141 -29.05 9.41 5.57
N GLY A 142 -29.05 9.44 4.22
CA GLY A 142 -29.28 8.27 3.38
C GLY A 142 -28.15 7.25 3.41
N LEU A 143 -26.95 7.64 3.87
CA LEU A 143 -25.77 6.78 3.96
C LEU A 143 -25.67 6.04 5.30
N ASN A 144 -26.52 6.35 6.28
CA ASN A 144 -26.52 5.73 7.61
C ASN A 144 -26.80 4.21 7.59
N SER A 145 -27.34 3.68 6.49
CA SER A 145 -27.56 2.24 6.28
C SER A 145 -26.34 1.51 5.71
N ILE A 146 -25.30 2.26 5.30
CA ILE A 146 -24.06 1.72 4.74
C ILE A 146 -23.04 1.64 5.86
N GLU A 147 -22.77 0.45 6.34
CA GLU A 147 -21.69 0.21 7.30
C GLU A 147 -20.33 0.24 6.60
N SER A 148 -19.37 0.94 7.20
CA SER A 148 -17.98 1.01 6.70
C SER A 148 -17.17 -0.27 6.95
N ASN A 149 -17.69 -1.19 7.76
CA ASN A 149 -17.02 -2.42 8.15
C ASN A 149 -17.83 -3.64 7.65
N PRO A 150 -17.25 -4.52 6.80
CA PRO A 150 -17.94 -5.73 6.34
C PRO A 150 -17.98 -6.86 7.39
N TRP A 151 -17.29 -6.71 8.53
CA TRP A 151 -17.22 -7.72 9.58
C TRP A 151 -18.34 -7.55 10.60
N GLU A 152 -18.92 -8.67 11.06
CA GLU A 152 -19.86 -8.67 12.17
C GLU A 152 -19.18 -8.14 13.44
N TYR A 153 -19.84 -7.20 14.11
CA TYR A 153 -19.37 -6.68 15.39
C TYR A 153 -19.50 -7.75 16.47
N GLU A 154 -18.41 -8.03 17.18
CA GLU A 154 -18.50 -8.84 18.40
C GLU A 154 -19.20 -8.02 19.51
N PRO A 155 -20.39 -8.45 19.96
CA PRO A 155 -21.09 -7.74 21.02
C PRO A 155 -20.30 -7.85 22.34
N GLY A 156 -20.21 -6.76 23.10
CA GLY A 156 -19.52 -6.73 24.40
C GLY A 156 -18.14 -6.08 24.39
N CYS A 157 -17.53 -5.85 23.22
CA CYS A 157 -16.20 -5.22 23.13
C CYS A 157 -16.21 -3.80 23.71
N LEU A 158 -17.21 -2.99 23.37
CA LEU A 158 -17.32 -1.61 23.86
C LEU A 158 -17.64 -1.57 25.36
N GLU A 159 -18.53 -2.44 25.84
CA GLU A 159 -18.85 -2.57 27.27
C GLU A 159 -17.62 -2.99 28.08
N TRP A 160 -16.84 -3.94 27.56
CA TRP A 160 -15.59 -4.36 28.18
C TRP A 160 -14.56 -3.23 28.20
N LEU A 161 -14.39 -2.47 27.10
CA LEU A 161 -13.51 -1.31 27.03
C LEU A 161 -13.91 -0.22 28.04
N ASN A 162 -15.21 0.06 28.18
CA ASN A 162 -15.73 1.03 29.15
C ASN A 162 -15.46 0.64 30.61
N SER A 163 -15.15 -0.63 30.89
CA SER A 163 -14.78 -1.11 32.23
C SER A 163 -13.30 -0.93 32.57
N LYS A 164 -12.46 -0.46 31.63
CA LYS A 164 -11.02 -0.32 31.80
C LYS A 164 -10.63 1.13 32.05
N GLU A 165 -9.52 1.32 32.76
CA GLU A 165 -8.94 2.64 32.94
C GLU A 165 -8.47 3.22 31.61
N PRO A 166 -8.50 4.55 31.41
CA PRO A 166 -8.01 5.19 30.20
C PRO A 166 -6.56 4.79 29.87
N ASN A 167 -6.28 4.49 28.60
CA ASN A 167 -4.96 4.09 28.09
C ASN A 167 -4.37 2.82 28.72
N SER A 168 -5.20 1.89 29.22
CA SER A 168 -4.73 0.64 29.86
C SER A 168 -4.85 -0.63 29.00
N VAL A 169 -5.52 -0.54 27.84
CA VAL A 169 -5.75 -1.64 26.90
C VAL A 169 -4.75 -1.52 25.74
N VAL A 170 -4.20 -2.66 25.28
CA VAL A 170 -3.28 -2.78 24.13
C VAL A 170 -3.98 -3.49 22.97
#